data_AF-A0A431JHR2-F1
#
_entry.id   AF-A0A431JHR2-F1
#
_cell.length_a   1.000
_cell.length_b   1.000
_cell.length_c   1.000
_cell.angle_alpha   90.00
_cell.angle_beta   90.00
_cell.angle_gamma   90.00
#
_symmetry.space_group_name_H-M   'P 1'
#
loop_
_entity.id
_entity.type
_entity.pdbx_description
1 polymer ?
#
loop_
_entity_poly.entity_id
_entity_poly.type
_entity_poly.pdbx_seq_one_letter_code
_entity_poly.pdbx_strand_id
1 'polypeptide(L)'
;MKRETLDYLGAKFGDQRFTVADYIGPRAPQPWETKDVSEELERAVAAGLLELAPGPRGGKGFRLTPHQFMLYQRRAAAAERRAEIERQAREASRRREMAIEIDRAVRLLKSHGYEVAAPNREPND
;
A
#
# COMPACT_ATOMS: atom_id res chain seq x y z
N MET A 1 0.46 0.39 21.93
CA MET A 1 0.55 0.79 20.52
C MET A 1 -0.25 -0.17 19.65
N LYS A 2 -1.07 0.36 18.74
CA LYS A 2 -1.92 -0.43 17.84
C LYS A 2 -1.14 -0.89 16.61
N ARG A 3 -1.62 -1.93 15.93
CA ARG A 3 -1.03 -2.43 14.68
C ARG A 3 -1.02 -1.38 13.57
N GLU A 4 -2.11 -0.62 13.43
CA GLU A 4 -2.22 0.47 12.45
C GLU A 4 -1.11 1.51 12.63
N THR A 5 -0.75 1.81 13.89
CA THR A 5 0.37 2.71 14.20
C THR A 5 1.70 2.12 13.74
N LEU A 6 1.94 0.83 13.96
CA LEU A 6 3.16 0.17 13.49
C LEU A 6 3.26 0.13 11.97
N ASP A 7 2.13 -0.13 11.29
CA ASP A 7 2.05 -0.11 9.83
C ASP A 7 2.27 1.32 9.28
N TYR A 8 1.72 2.35 9.94
CA TYR A 8 2.00 3.76 9.64
C TYR A 8 3.48 4.10 9.81
N LEU A 9 4.10 3.70 10.93
CA LEU A 9 5.52 3.94 11.18
C LEU A 9 6.39 3.24 10.12
N GLY A 10 6.03 2.00 9.75
CA GLY A 10 6.74 1.24 8.71
C GLY A 10 6.62 1.89 7.33
N ALA A 11 5.44 2.43 7.00
CA ALA A 11 5.23 3.15 5.75
C ALA A 11 5.92 4.51 5.70
N LYS A 12 5.91 5.26 6.80
CA LYS A 12 6.43 6.63 6.85
C LYS A 12 7.94 6.70 7.05
N PHE A 13 8.47 5.87 7.94
CA PHE A 13 9.86 5.94 8.36
C PHE A 13 10.67 4.71 7.93
N GLY A 14 10.01 3.59 7.62
CA GLY A 14 10.70 2.37 7.24
C GLY A 14 11.65 1.87 8.32
N ASP A 15 12.92 1.70 7.97
CA ASP A 15 14.03 1.37 8.87
C ASP A 15 14.75 2.60 9.43
N GLN A 16 14.27 3.80 9.13
CA GLN A 16 14.87 5.04 9.60
C GLN A 16 14.43 5.39 11.02
N ARG A 17 15.30 6.12 11.71
CA ARG A 17 15.01 6.70 13.02
C ARG A 17 14.08 7.92 12.89
N PHE A 18 13.21 8.11 13.87
CA PHE A 18 12.30 9.24 13.96
C PHE A 18 12.22 9.75 15.41
N THR A 19 11.76 10.98 15.58
CA THR A 19 11.54 11.62 16.88
C THR A 19 10.04 11.77 17.16
N VAL A 20 9.68 12.12 18.40
CA VAL A 20 8.29 12.49 18.76
C VAL A 20 7.77 13.62 17.84
N ALA A 21 8.62 14.59 17.52
CA ALA A 21 8.25 15.69 16.63
C ALA A 21 7.95 15.19 15.20
N ASP A 22 8.75 14.27 14.66
CA ASP A 22 8.52 13.68 13.34
C ASP A 22 7.22 12.88 13.30
N TYR A 23 6.87 12.21 14.41
CA TYR A 23 5.63 11.46 14.55
C TYR A 23 4.40 12.37 14.59
N ILE A 24 4.42 13.42 15.41
CA ILE A 24 3.29 14.38 15.55
C ILE A 24 3.12 15.23 14.28
N GLY A 25 4.21 15.51 13.57
CA GLY A 25 4.22 16.28 12.32
C GLY A 25 4.45 17.78 12.53
N PRO A 26 4.30 18.60 11.48
CA PRO A 26 4.79 19.99 11.46
C PRO A 26 3.94 20.99 12.26
N ARG A 27 2.78 20.57 12.80
CA ARG A 27 1.96 21.46 13.64
C ARG A 27 2.64 21.68 14.98
N ALA A 28 2.47 22.87 15.57
CA ALA A 28 2.93 23.15 16.93
C ALA A 28 2.24 22.18 17.90
N PRO A 29 2.97 21.21 18.47
CA PRO A 29 2.35 20.20 19.31
C PRO A 29 2.01 20.81 20.66
N GLN A 30 0.87 20.42 21.22
CA GLN A 30 0.56 20.83 22.59
C GLN A 30 1.43 20.03 23.57
N PRO A 31 1.85 20.61 24.71
CA PRO A 31 2.76 19.94 25.64
C PRO A 31 2.28 18.57 26.17
N TRP A 32 0.97 18.41 26.36
CA TRP A 32 0.39 17.13 26.78
C TRP A 32 0.48 16.06 25.69
N GLU A 33 0.28 16.43 24.41
CA GLU A 33 0.38 15.50 23.29
C GLU A 33 1.81 14.94 23.16
N THR A 34 2.82 15.79 23.34
CA THR A 34 4.22 15.33 23.34
C THR A 34 4.52 14.33 24.45
N LYS A 35 3.92 14.52 25.63
CA LYS A 35 4.12 13.63 26.77
C LYS A 35 3.44 12.28 26.52
N ASP A 36 2.17 12.29 26.12
CA ASP A 36 1.39 11.08 25.86
C ASP A 36 2.02 10.23 24.75
N VAL A 37 2.48 10.88 23.67
CA VAL A 37 3.20 10.20 22.58
C VAL A 37 4.53 9.63 23.08
N SER A 38 5.31 10.41 23.85
CA SER A 38 6.58 9.90 24.40
C SER A 38 6.37 8.67 25.27
N GLU A 39 5.38 8.68 26.16
CA GLU A 39 5.02 7.54 27.02
C GLU A 39 4.53 6.34 26.21
N GLU A 40 3.78 6.56 25.13
CA GLU A 40 3.37 5.47 24.23
C GLU A 40 4.58 4.85 23.51
N LEU A 41 5.49 5.67 22.97
CA LEU A 41 6.69 5.20 22.29
C LEU A 41 7.61 4.44 23.25
N GLU A 42 7.77 4.92 24.49
CA GLU A 42 8.54 4.22 25.52
C GLU A 42 7.92 2.87 25.91
N ARG A 43 6.59 2.80 26.04
CA ARG A 43 5.89 1.51 26.23
C ARG A 43 6.10 0.58 25.05
N ALA A 44 6.14 1.10 23.83
CA ALA A 44 6.42 0.29 22.63
C ALA A 44 7.88 -0.19 22.57
N VAL A 45 8.83 0.59 23.10
CA VAL A 45 10.21 0.14 23.32
C VAL A 45 10.25 -1.00 24.34
N ALA A 46 9.59 -0.82 25.49
CA ALA A 46 9.51 -1.86 26.53
C ALA A 46 8.85 -3.15 26.03
N ALA A 47 7.90 -3.04 25.09
CA ALA A 47 7.24 -4.16 24.44
C ALA A 47 8.06 -4.79 23.28
N GLY A 48 9.28 -4.31 23.00
CA GLY A 48 10.12 -4.82 21.91
C GLY A 48 9.56 -4.53 20.51
N LEU A 49 8.69 -3.53 20.37
CA LEU A 49 8.16 -3.11 19.08
C LEU A 49 9.08 -2.06 18.43
N LEU A 50 9.63 -1.18 19.27
CA LEU A 50 10.57 -0.13 18.89
C LEU A 50 11.92 -0.30 19.57
N GLU A 51 12.95 0.31 19.00
CA GLU A 51 14.27 0.46 19.60
C GLU A 51 14.55 1.94 19.84
N LEU A 52 15.27 2.25 20.91
CA LEU A 52 15.82 3.58 21.11
C LEU A 52 17.00 3.79 20.17
N ALA A 53 17.00 4.93 19.50
CA ALA A 53 18.07 5.35 18.61
C ALA A 53 18.47 6.80 18.94
N PRO A 54 19.73 7.20 18.73
CA PRO A 54 20.11 8.61 18.80
C PRO A 54 19.31 9.38 17.76
N GLY A 55 18.63 10.46 18.15
CA GLY A 55 17.89 11.32 17.24
C GLY A 55 18.80 12.11 16.29
N PRO A 56 18.27 12.67 15.18
CA PRO A 56 19.06 13.40 14.18
C PRO A 56 19.83 14.62 14.73
N ARG A 57 19.42 15.15 15.89
CA ARG A 57 20.02 16.33 16.56
C ARG A 57 20.48 16.03 17.99
N GLY A 58 20.87 14.79 18.27
CA GLY A 58 21.35 14.37 19.60
C GLY A 58 20.27 14.14 20.65
N GLY A 59 18.99 14.29 20.29
CA GLY A 59 17.85 13.98 21.17
C GLY A 59 17.47 12.50 21.19
N LYS A 60 16.37 12.19 21.89
CA LYS A 60 15.78 10.84 21.92
C LYS A 60 15.09 10.52 20.58
N GLY A 61 15.50 9.43 19.95
CA GLY A 61 14.88 8.90 18.74
C GLY A 61 14.40 7.47 18.92
N PHE A 62 13.57 7.04 17.99
CA PHE A 62 12.93 5.73 17.96
C PHE A 62 13.04 5.15 16.57
N ARG A 63 13.07 3.82 16.47
CA ARG A 63 13.04 3.09 15.20
C ARG A 63 12.22 1.83 15.39
N LEU A 64 11.56 1.34 14.34
CA LEU A 64 11.01 -0.02 14.37
C LEU A 64 12.13 -1.04 14.57
N THR A 65 11.88 -2.08 15.38
CA THR A 65 12.80 -3.22 15.40
C THR A 65 12.87 -3.85 14.00
N PRO A 66 14.01 -4.46 13.61
CA PRO A 66 14.12 -5.17 12.33
C PRO A 66 13.00 -6.19 12.11
N HIS A 67 12.61 -6.88 13.19
CA HIS A 67 11.49 -7.82 13.16
C HIS A 67 10.16 -7.14 12.82
N GLN A 68 9.81 -6.03 13.47
CA GLN A 68 8.57 -5.32 13.16
C GLN A 68 8.57 -4.73 11.75
N PHE A 69 9.72 -4.23 11.29
CA PHE A 69 9.83 -3.73 9.92
C PHE A 69 9.63 -4.84 8.87
N MET A 70 10.23 -6.03 9.07
CA MET A 70 9.96 -7.17 8.20
C MET A 70 8.48 -7.60 8.21
N LEU A 71 7.85 -7.59 9.38
CA LEU A 71 6.43 -7.90 9.50
C LEU A 71 5.57 -6.90 8.74
N TYR A 72 5.91 -5.61 8.77
CA TYR A 72 5.29 -4.59 7.93
C TYR A 72 5.48 -4.89 6.44
N GLN A 73 6.72 -5.14 5.97
CA GLN A 73 6.99 -5.42 4.56
C GLN A 73 6.20 -6.61 4.03
N ARG A 74 6.11 -7.70 4.81
CA ARG A 74 5.31 -8.86 4.43
C ARG A 74 3.82 -8.53 4.26
N ARG A 75 3.29 -7.68 5.14
CA ARG A 75 1.89 -7.22 5.05
C ARG A 75 1.67 -6.32 3.85
N ALA A 76 2.58 -5.37 3.59
CA ALA A 76 2.52 -4.49 2.43
C ALA A 76 2.53 -5.31 1.12
N ALA A 77 3.47 -6.24 0.98
CA ALA A 77 3.53 -7.14 -0.17
C ALA A 77 2.28 -8.01 -0.31
N ALA A 78 1.70 -8.50 0.80
CA ALA A 78 0.45 -9.26 0.74
C ALA A 78 -0.74 -8.41 0.28
N ALA A 79 -0.80 -7.14 0.70
CA ALA A 79 -1.82 -6.20 0.26
C ALA A 79 -1.69 -5.86 -1.23
N GLU A 80 -0.47 -5.63 -1.71
CA GLU A 80 -0.18 -5.39 -3.13
C GLU A 80 -0.58 -6.58 -4.01
N ARG A 81 -0.22 -7.80 -3.59
CA ARG A 81 -0.63 -9.02 -4.32
C ARG A 81 -2.15 -9.18 -4.40
N ARG A 82 -2.87 -8.86 -3.32
CA ARG A 82 -4.34 -8.90 -3.32
C ARG A 82 -4.93 -7.87 -4.26
N ALA A 83 -4.40 -6.65 -4.23
CA ALA A 83 -4.82 -5.59 -5.14
C ALA A 83 -4.58 -5.99 -6.61
N GLU A 84 -3.44 -6.63 -6.90
CA GLU A 84 -3.13 -7.11 -8.25
C GLU A 84 -4.09 -8.19 -8.73
N ILE A 85 -4.39 -9.19 -7.88
CA ILE A 85 -5.37 -10.24 -8.19
C ILE A 85 -6.73 -9.63 -8.48
N GLU A 86 -7.17 -8.65 -7.68
CA GLU A 86 -8.44 -7.96 -7.91
C GLU A 86 -8.42 -7.14 -9.20
N ARG A 87 -7.31 -6.48 -9.54
CA ARG A 87 -7.17 -5.76 -10.81
C ARG A 87 -7.30 -6.70 -12.00
N GLN A 88 -6.60 -7.82 -11.96
CA GLN A 88 -6.66 -8.85 -13.00
C GLN A 88 -8.05 -9.45 -13.13
N ALA A 89 -8.73 -9.73 -12.02
CA ALA A 89 -10.11 -10.24 -12.03
C ALA A 89 -11.08 -9.23 -12.66
N ARG A 90 -10.94 -7.94 -12.34
CA ARG A 90 -11.74 -6.86 -12.94
C ARG A 90 -11.47 -6.71 -14.42
N GLU A 91 -10.20 -6.80 -14.84
CA GLU A 91 -9.84 -6.71 -16.25
C GLU A 91 -10.33 -7.93 -17.04
N ALA A 92 -10.16 -9.14 -16.51
CA ALA A 92 -10.66 -10.36 -17.12
C ALA A 92 -12.19 -10.34 -17.27
N SER A 93 -12.91 -9.80 -16.27
CA SER A 93 -14.35 -9.62 -16.33
C SER A 93 -14.74 -8.65 -17.45
N ARG A 94 -14.09 -7.48 -17.52
CA ARG A 94 -14.32 -6.50 -18.60
C ARG A 94 -14.02 -7.07 -20.00
N ARG A 95 -12.94 -7.83 -20.14
CA ARG A 95 -12.60 -8.50 -21.41
C ARG A 95 -13.67 -9.50 -21.83
N ARG A 96 -14.23 -10.26 -20.88
CA ARG A 96 -15.33 -11.21 -21.15
C ARG A 96 -16.60 -10.49 -21.56
N GLU A 97 -16.98 -9.42 -20.86
CA GLU A 97 -18.15 -8.60 -21.22
C GLU A 97 -18.02 -8.01 -22.62
N MET A 98 -16.88 -7.40 -22.93
CA MET A 98 -16.59 -6.87 -24.26
C MET A 98 -16.64 -7.96 -25.34
N ALA A 99 -16.11 -9.16 -25.06
CA ALA A 99 -16.18 -10.28 -26.01
C ALA A 99 -17.61 -10.73 -26.29
N ILE A 100 -18.48 -10.76 -25.26
CA ILE A 100 -19.91 -11.07 -25.41
C ILE A 100 -20.61 -9.99 -26.24
N GLU A 101 -20.30 -8.72 -26.02
CA GLU A 101 -20.86 -7.61 -26.78
C GLU A 101 -20.44 -7.65 -28.25
N ILE A 102 -19.15 -7.91 -28.52
CA ILE A 102 -18.64 -8.11 -29.88
C ILE A 102 -19.35 -9.28 -30.56
N ASP A 103 -19.48 -10.44 -29.90
CA ASP A 103 -20.17 -11.60 -30.47
C ASP A 103 -21.64 -11.28 -30.82
N ARG A 104 -22.34 -10.53 -29.95
CA ARG A 104 -23.70 -10.06 -30.23
C ARG A 104 -23.74 -9.13 -31.44
N ALA A 105 -22.84 -8.16 -31.52
CA ALA A 105 -22.77 -7.23 -32.65
C ALA A 105 -22.47 -7.95 -33.97
N VAL A 106 -21.55 -8.92 -33.96
CA VAL A 106 -21.22 -9.75 -35.13
C VAL A 106 -22.43 -10.55 -35.60
N ARG A 107 -23.18 -11.17 -34.67
CA ARG A 107 -24.41 -11.91 -35.03
C ARG A 107 -25.47 -10.98 -35.63
N LEU A 108 -25.63 -9.78 -35.07
CA LEU A 108 -26.58 -8.79 -35.60
C LEU A 108 -26.21 -8.37 -37.02
N LEU A 109 -24.95 -8.03 -37.27
CA LEU A 109 -24.46 -7.65 -38.61
C LEU A 109 -24.67 -8.78 -39.63
N LYS A 110 -24.35 -10.02 -39.27
CA LYS A 110 -24.59 -11.20 -40.13
C LYS A 110 -26.08 -11.39 -40.45
N SER A 111 -26.96 -11.16 -39.48
CA SER A 111 -28.42 -11.25 -39.71
C SER A 111 -28.95 -10.19 -40.68
N HIS A 112 -28.25 -9.05 -40.81
CA HIS A 112 -28.55 -8.00 -41.77
C HIS A 112 -27.83 -8.17 -43.13
N GLY A 113 -27.18 -9.31 -43.37
CA GLY A 113 -26.51 -9.62 -44.64
C GLY A 113 -25.10 -9.05 -44.78
N TYR A 114 -24.51 -8.49 -43.71
CA TYR A 114 -23.13 -8.03 -43.70
C TYR A 114 -22.17 -9.19 -43.42
N GLU A 115 -21.06 -9.25 -44.17
CA GLU A 115 -19.97 -10.17 -43.90
C GLU A 115 -18.93 -9.49 -42.99
N VAL A 116 -18.61 -10.11 -41.85
CA VAL A 116 -17.64 -9.59 -40.87
C VAL A 116 -16.36 -10.40 -40.96
N ALA A 117 -15.30 -9.79 -41.50
CA ALA A 117 -13.96 -10.37 -41.53
C ALA A 117 -13.19 -10.09 -40.21
N ALA A 118 -12.26 -10.98 -39.85
CA ALA A 118 -11.36 -10.74 -38.73
C ALA A 118 -10.47 -9.51 -39.02
N PRO A 119 -10.05 -8.75 -37.98
CA PRO A 119 -9.18 -7.60 -38.19
C PRO A 119 -7.87 -8.04 -38.84
N ASN A 120 -7.44 -7.31 -39.88
CA ASN A 120 -6.16 -7.51 -40.54
C ASN A 120 -5.05 -7.32 -39.50
N ARG A 121 -4.38 -8.41 -39.11
CA ARG A 121 -3.09 -8.31 -38.42
C ARG A 121 -2.05 -8.05 -39.50
N GLU A 122 -1.74 -6.79 -39.76
CA GLU A 122 -0.51 -6.48 -40.51
C GLU A 122 0.68 -7.07 -39.73
N PRO A 123 1.57 -7.83 -40.39
CA PRO A 123 2.81 -8.26 -39.77
C PRO A 123 3.68 -7.01 -39.58
N ASN A 124 3.84 -6.56 -38.33
CA ASN A 124 4.89 -5.61 -38.02
C ASN A 124 6.24 -6.34 -38.14
N ASP A 125 7.02 -5.94 -39.15
CA ASP A 125 8.48 -6.12 -39.23
C ASP A 125 9.20 -5.36 -38.11
#